data_AF-W2Y0J8-F1
#
_entry.id   AF-W2Y0J8-F1
#
_cell.length_a   1.000
_cell.length_b   1.000
_cell.length_c   1.000
_cell.angle_alpha   90.00
_cell.angle_beta   90.00
_cell.angle_gamma   90.00
#
_symmetry.space_group_name_H-M   'P 1'
#
loop_
_entity.id
_entity.type
_entity.pdbx_description
1 polymer ?
#
loop_
_entity_poly.entity_id
_entity_poly.type
_entity_poly.pdbx_seq_one_letter_code
_entity_poly.pdbx_strand_id
1 'polypeptide(L)'
;MCSDNYSGLLSIYQAEYKLAGSVIPHKSSENDGVVEYQSCAGGLPTSKFGTTYDDTFYLTGLNHMDTTFRNGDALVVNSQKPVKWFECLL
;
A
#
# COMPACT_ATOMS: atom_id res chain seq x y z
N MET A 1 5.71 -1.14 5.85
CA MET A 1 5.21 -0.54 4.60
C MET A 1 3.90 0.20 4.88
N CYS A 2 3.60 1.22 4.10
CA CYS A 2 2.30 1.92 4.07
C CYS A 2 1.89 2.13 2.61
N SER A 3 0.63 2.48 2.36
CA SER A 3 0.14 2.79 1.02
C SER A 3 -0.49 4.18 0.96
N ASP A 4 -0.28 4.90 -0.13
CA ASP A 4 -0.95 6.17 -0.41
C ASP A 4 -2.11 6.03 -1.42
N ASN A 5 -2.33 4.84 -1.98
CA ASN A 5 -3.46 4.61 -2.86
C ASN A 5 -3.86 3.13 -2.90
N TYR A 6 -5.10 2.87 -3.31
CA TYR A 6 -5.71 1.55 -3.38
C TYR A 6 -5.74 0.96 -4.80
N SER A 7 -4.80 1.33 -5.68
CA SER A 7 -4.76 0.79 -7.04
C SER A 7 -4.64 -0.74 -7.03
N GLY A 8 -3.76 -1.26 -6.17
CA GLY A 8 -3.67 -2.67 -5.84
C GLY A 8 -3.20 -3.58 -6.97
N LEU A 9 -2.96 -4.84 -6.61
CA LEU A 9 -2.68 -5.94 -7.52
C LEU A 9 -3.96 -6.39 -8.21
N LEU A 10 -3.83 -6.99 -9.39
CA LEU A 10 -4.99 -7.55 -10.10
C LEU A 10 -5.54 -8.75 -9.33
N SER A 11 -6.68 -8.56 -8.66
CA SER A 11 -7.38 -9.58 -7.89
C SER A 11 -8.85 -9.18 -7.70
N ILE A 12 -9.67 -10.07 -7.13
CA ILE A 12 -11.05 -9.74 -6.73
C ILE A 12 -11.08 -8.61 -5.70
N TYR A 13 -10.07 -8.56 -4.82
CA TYR A 13 -9.95 -7.55 -3.76
C TYR A 13 -9.70 -6.17 -4.34
N GLN A 14 -9.09 -6.05 -5.53
CA GLN A 14 -8.88 -4.76 -6.17
C GLN A 14 -10.19 -3.97 -6.33
N ALA A 15 -11.26 -4.63 -6.77
CA ALA A 15 -12.55 -3.99 -6.95
C ALA A 15 -13.18 -3.61 -5.61
N GLU A 16 -13.09 -4.51 -4.61
CA GLU A 16 -13.61 -4.29 -3.26
C GLU A 16 -12.97 -3.08 -2.59
N TYR A 17 -11.64 -2.98 -2.63
CA TYR A 17 -10.92 -1.88 -1.99
C TYR A 17 -10.97 -0.57 -2.78
N LYS A 18 -11.14 -0.63 -4.11
CA LYS A 18 -11.49 0.58 -4.90
C LYS A 18 -12.84 1.15 -4.49
N LEU A 19 -13.84 0.28 -4.26
CA LEU A 19 -15.12 0.71 -3.73
C LEU A 19 -14.96 1.28 -2.32
N ALA A 20 -14.27 0.56 -1.42
CA ALA A 20 -14.04 0.99 -0.05
C ALA A 20 -13.37 2.37 0.02
N GLY A 21 -12.27 2.59 -0.69
CA GLY A 21 -11.57 3.88 -0.74
C GLY A 21 -12.38 5.02 -1.35
N SER A 22 -13.44 4.70 -2.11
CA SER A 22 -14.34 5.68 -2.73
C SER A 22 -15.55 6.03 -1.86
N VAL A 23 -15.97 5.15 -0.93
CA VAL A 23 -17.18 5.34 -0.10
C VAL A 23 -16.89 5.59 1.37
N ILE A 24 -15.74 5.13 1.88
CA ILE A 24 -15.33 5.39 3.26
C ILE A 24 -14.92 6.86 3.36
N PRO A 25 -15.43 7.62 4.35
CA PRO A 25 -15.12 9.04 4.48
C PRO A 25 -13.73 9.24 5.10
N HIS A 26 -12.70 9.15 4.25
CA HIS A 26 -11.33 9.49 4.60
C HIS A 26 -11.15 11.02 4.67
N LYS A 27 -10.12 11.46 5.40
CA LYS A 27 -9.73 12.88 5.48
C LYS A 27 -8.86 13.31 4.30
N SER A 28 -8.31 12.34 3.55
CA SER A 28 -7.46 12.55 2.38
C SER A 28 -7.70 11.48 1.31
N SER A 29 -7.25 11.75 0.09
CA SER A 29 -7.21 10.75 -0.99
C SER A 29 -6.10 9.71 -0.82
N GLU A 30 -5.20 9.91 0.16
CA GLU A 30 -4.05 9.05 0.38
C GLU A 30 -4.42 7.90 1.33
N ASN A 31 -4.91 6.78 0.78
CA ASN A 31 -5.33 5.63 1.57
C ASN A 31 -5.21 4.31 0.79
N ASP A 32 -5.09 3.20 1.50
CA ASP A 32 -5.06 1.84 0.93
C ASP A 32 -6.45 1.23 0.69
N GLY A 33 -7.50 2.07 0.75
CA GLY A 33 -8.91 1.69 0.63
C GLY A 33 -9.60 1.60 1.98
N VAL A 34 -8.85 1.51 3.09
CA VAL A 34 -9.40 1.44 4.46
C VAL A 34 -8.62 2.30 5.45
N VAL A 35 -7.29 2.34 5.33
CA VAL A 35 -6.38 3.06 6.23
C VAL A 35 -5.71 4.19 5.46
N GLU A 36 -5.78 5.39 6.02
CA GLU A 36 -5.09 6.56 5.47
C GLU A 36 -3.57 6.46 5.68
N TYR A 37 -2.79 6.96 4.71
CA TYR A 37 -1.33 6.92 4.75
C TYR A 37 -0.77 7.53 6.05
N GLN A 38 -1.24 8.72 6.44
CA GLN A 38 -0.83 9.39 7.68
C GLN A 38 -1.13 8.56 8.94
N SER A 39 -2.24 7.81 8.92
CA SER A 39 -2.60 6.91 10.02
C SER A 39 -1.63 5.72 10.08
N CYS A 40 -1.35 5.11 8.93
CA CYS A 40 -0.39 4.01 8.81
C CYS A 40 1.03 4.43 9.24
N ALA A 41 1.46 5.65 8.89
CA ALA A 41 2.78 6.16 9.23
C ALA A 41 3.02 6.25 10.75
N GLY A 42 1.97 6.20 11.58
CA GLY A 42 2.11 6.09 13.03
C GLY A 42 2.89 7.25 13.67
N GLY A 43 2.84 8.43 13.07
CA GLY A 43 3.57 9.62 13.51
C GLY A 43 4.99 9.76 12.94
N LEU A 44 5.45 8.84 12.08
CA LEU A 44 6.68 9.04 11.31
C LEU A 44 6.47 10.10 10.21
N PRO A 45 7.45 10.98 9.95
CA PRO A 45 7.36 11.92 8.83
C PRO A 45 7.25 11.16 7.50
N THR A 46 6.30 11.54 6.65
CA THR A 46 6.09 10.90 5.33
C THR A 46 7.28 11.05 4.39
N SER A 47 8.14 12.05 4.60
CA SER A 47 9.40 12.21 3.88
C SER A 47 10.43 11.10 4.13
N LYS A 48 10.20 10.25 5.16
CA LYS A 48 11.03 9.06 5.39
C LYS A 48 10.67 7.89 4.50
N PHE A 49 9.52 7.93 3.82
CA PHE A 49 9.07 6.82 3.01
C PHE A 49 9.52 6.98 1.56
N GLY A 50 9.96 5.89 0.95
CA GLY A 50 10.33 5.81 -0.46
C GLY A 50 9.48 4.79 -1.21
N THR A 51 9.51 4.81 -2.54
CA THR A 51 8.58 4.06 -3.41
C THR A 51 9.17 2.81 -4.03
N THR A 52 10.37 2.40 -3.60
CA THR A 52 11.00 1.15 -4.05
C THR A 52 10.99 0.11 -2.92
N TYR A 53 10.92 -1.17 -3.30
CA TYR A 53 10.77 -2.27 -2.35
C TYR A 53 12.01 -2.49 -1.48
N ASP A 54 13.13 -1.84 -1.75
CA ASP A 54 14.33 -1.83 -0.93
C ASP A 54 14.35 -0.67 0.10
N ASP A 55 13.34 0.19 0.11
CA ASP A 55 13.19 1.23 1.14
C ASP A 55 12.76 0.65 2.49
N THR A 56 13.44 1.02 3.57
CA THR A 56 13.05 0.62 4.94
C THR A 56 11.60 0.99 5.25
N PHE A 57 11.22 2.23 4.95
CA PHE A 57 9.84 2.70 5.02
C PHE A 57 9.24 2.74 3.62
N TYR A 58 8.76 1.60 3.17
CA TYR A 58 8.23 1.47 1.81
C TYR A 58 6.80 2.03 1.70
N LEU A 59 6.61 2.98 0.78
CA LEU A 59 5.35 3.58 0.34
C LEU A 59 4.88 2.91 -0.95
N THR A 60 3.68 2.35 -0.90
CA THR A 60 3.14 1.49 -1.94
C THR A 60 1.92 2.08 -2.63
N GLY A 61 1.53 1.48 -3.75
CA GLY A 61 0.21 1.65 -4.37
C GLY A 61 -0.65 0.38 -4.27
N LEU A 62 -0.59 -0.25 -3.11
CA LEU A 62 -1.30 -1.50 -2.77
C LEU A 62 -2.62 -1.18 -2.06
N ASN A 63 -3.64 -2.01 -2.27
CA ASN A 63 -4.79 -1.95 -1.38
C ASN A 63 -4.49 -2.64 -0.04
N HIS A 64 -5.36 -2.44 0.95
CA HIS A 64 -5.17 -2.95 2.31
C HIS A 64 -4.92 -4.46 2.35
N MET A 65 -5.65 -5.26 1.54
CA MET A 65 -5.45 -6.71 1.50
C MET A 65 -4.11 -7.09 0.90
N ASP A 66 -3.65 -6.43 -0.15
CA ASP A 66 -2.37 -6.75 -0.77
C ASP A 66 -1.18 -6.51 0.19
N THR A 67 -1.31 -5.59 1.16
CA THR A 67 -0.28 -5.39 2.22
C THR A 67 -0.08 -6.60 3.12
N THR A 68 -1.00 -7.58 3.07
CA THR A 68 -0.91 -8.86 3.81
C THR A 68 -0.16 -9.96 3.04
N PHE A 69 0.48 -9.62 1.91
CA PHE A 69 1.21 -10.54 1.03
C PHE A 69 0.34 -11.58 0.29
N ARG A 70 -0.99 -11.52 0.44
CA ARG A 70 -1.92 -12.54 -0.08
C ARG A 70 -1.91 -12.67 -1.61
N ASN A 71 -1.56 -11.61 -2.32
CA ASN A 71 -1.59 -11.54 -3.78
C ASN A 71 -0.20 -11.51 -4.42
N GLY A 72 0.87 -11.68 -3.63
CA GLY A 72 2.25 -11.70 -4.12
C GLY A 72 2.74 -10.32 -4.56
N ASP A 73 3.55 -10.30 -5.62
CA ASP A 73 4.15 -9.08 -6.18
C ASP A 73 3.64 -8.78 -7.59
N ALA A 74 3.53 -7.49 -7.91
CA ALA A 74 3.42 -7.06 -9.30
C ALA A 74 4.68 -7.46 -10.07
N LEU A 75 4.53 -7.76 -11.37
CA LEU A 75 5.69 -8.08 -12.22
C LEU A 75 6.55 -6.85 -12.51
N VAL A 76 5.93 -5.70 -12.80
CA VAL A 76 6.62 -4.49 -13.29
C VAL A 76 6.56 -3.31 -12.32
N VAL A 77 5.44 -3.10 -11.63
CA VAL A 77 5.22 -1.93 -10.78
C VAL A 77 5.99 -2.09 -9.47
N ASN A 78 7.06 -1.32 -9.27
CA ASN A 78 7.92 -1.45 -8.09
C ASN A 78 7.19 -1.16 -6.78
N SER A 79 6.29 -0.18 -6.76
CA SER A 79 5.46 0.19 -5.61
C SER A 79 4.34 -0.82 -5.29
N GLN A 80 4.33 -1.98 -5.96
CA GLN A 80 3.38 -3.07 -5.74
C GLN A 80 4.08 -4.41 -5.53
N LYS A 81 5.26 -4.40 -4.89
CA LYS A 81 6.03 -5.62 -4.58
C LYS A 81 6.18 -5.85 -3.06
N PRO A 82 5.09 -6.18 -2.32
CA PRO A 82 5.15 -6.33 -0.87
C PRO A 82 6.02 -7.52 -0.42
N VAL A 83 6.04 -8.64 -1.17
CA VAL A 83 6.82 -9.83 -0.79
C VAL A 83 8.31 -9.55 -0.94
N LYS A 84 8.75 -8.96 -2.06
CA LYS A 84 10.15 -8.52 -2.19
C LYS A 84 10.59 -7.56 -1.08
N TRP A 85 9.74 -6.61 -0.68
CA TRP A 85 10.08 -5.73 0.43
C TRP A 85 10.32 -6.48 1.73
N PHE A 86 9.48 -7.48 2.02
CA PHE A 86 9.64 -8.33 3.18
C PHE A 86 10.92 -9.18 3.11
N GLU A 87 11.24 -9.73 1.93
CA GLU A 87 12.47 -10.48 1.69
C GLU A 87 13.74 -9.62 1.79
N CYS A 88 13.68 -8.33 1.45
CA CYS A 88 14.82 -7.41 1.58
C CYS A 88 15.05 -6.92 3.03
N LEU A 89 14.07 -7.08 3.92
CA LEU A 89 14.18 -6.71 5.33
C LEU A 89 14.75 -7.81 6.23
N LEU A 90 14.73 -9.07 5.77
CA LEU A 90 15.18 -10.26 6.51
C LEU A 90 16.51 -10.79 5.97
#